data_AF-A0A3S0KPM7-F1
#
_entry.id   AF-A0A3S0KPM7-F1
#
_cell.length_a   1.000
_cell.length_b   1.000
_cell.length_c   1.000
_cell.angle_alpha   90.00
_cell.angle_beta   90.00
_cell.angle_gamma   90.00
#
_symmetry.space_group_name_H-M   'P 1'
#
loop_
_entity.id
_entity.type
_entity.pdbx_description
1 polymer ?
#
loop_
_entity_poly.entity_id
_entity_poly.type
_entity_poly.pdbx_seq_one_letter_code
_entity_poly.pdbx_strand_id
1 'polypeptide(L)'
;MKKRLRKKQGTKYNLSKYVRRQMNNRKGAMKYIDYKVIPIGENDKLDFIKDGYAFDFPYTTHWFIEFFQQKPWGYYVIQIYPSTSKGRIRQRNFYIRILSAKKERRDDIFLVYEKIVNDMMNDKYMKKHFTCDYDDLL
;
A
#
# COMPACT_ATOMS: atom_id res chain seq x y z
N MET A 1 -5.95 -16.47 -38.26
CA MET A 1 -5.69 -15.69 -37.01
C MET A 1 -6.84 -15.62 -35.97
N LYS A 2 -8.07 -16.09 -36.23
CA LYS A 2 -9.21 -15.94 -35.29
C LYS A 2 -9.25 -16.96 -34.11
N LYS A 3 -8.53 -18.09 -34.17
CA LYS A 3 -8.51 -19.13 -33.10
C LYS A 3 -7.72 -18.71 -31.84
N ARG A 4 -6.64 -17.92 -31.99
CA ARG A 4 -5.80 -17.44 -30.86
C ARG A 4 -6.52 -16.43 -29.97
N LEU A 5 -7.38 -15.59 -30.54
CA LEU A 5 -8.16 -14.59 -29.81
C LEU A 5 -9.32 -15.22 -29.02
N ARG A 6 -10.03 -16.21 -29.58
CA ARG A 6 -11.07 -16.97 -28.86
C ARG A 6 -10.53 -17.70 -27.61
N LYS A 7 -9.30 -18.23 -27.66
CA LYS A 7 -8.64 -18.84 -26.48
C LYS A 7 -8.36 -17.86 -25.33
N LYS A 8 -8.29 -16.55 -25.61
CA LYS A 8 -8.12 -15.51 -24.57
C LYS A 8 -9.45 -15.08 -23.92
N GLN A 9 -10.60 -15.42 -24.51
CA GLN A 9 -11.90 -14.84 -24.14
C GLN A 9 -12.72 -15.60 -23.09
N GLY A 10 -12.32 -16.79 -22.63
CA GLY A 10 -13.17 -17.48 -21.66
C GLY A 10 -12.49 -18.62 -20.94
N THR A 11 -12.16 -18.40 -19.67
CA THR A 11 -12.25 -19.36 -18.56
C THR A 11 -11.67 -18.71 -17.31
N LYS A 12 -12.26 -19.01 -16.14
CA LYS A 12 -11.75 -18.67 -14.79
C LYS A 12 -10.25 -18.99 -14.62
N TYR A 13 -9.76 -19.99 -15.35
CA TYR A 13 -8.36 -20.42 -15.47
C TYR A 13 -7.40 -19.40 -16.11
N ASN A 14 -7.88 -18.49 -16.98
CA ASN A 14 -7.04 -17.44 -17.55
C ASN A 14 -6.85 -16.26 -16.59
N LEU A 15 -7.81 -16.02 -15.69
CA LEU A 15 -7.66 -15.04 -14.61
C LEU A 15 -6.56 -15.46 -13.65
N SER A 16 -6.51 -16.73 -13.22
CA SER A 16 -5.45 -17.22 -12.33
C SER A 16 -4.06 -17.16 -12.98
N LYS A 17 -3.94 -17.48 -14.28
CA LYS A 17 -2.69 -17.31 -15.04
C LYS A 17 -2.33 -15.85 -15.26
N TYR A 18 -3.30 -14.97 -15.54
CA TYR A 18 -3.07 -13.53 -15.65
C TYR A 18 -2.61 -12.95 -14.31
N VAL A 19 -3.24 -13.34 -13.20
CA VAL A 19 -2.85 -12.98 -11.84
C VAL A 19 -1.45 -13.49 -11.53
N ARG A 20 -1.11 -14.75 -11.83
CA ARG A 20 0.26 -15.29 -11.68
C ARG A 20 1.28 -14.53 -12.52
N ARG A 21 0.94 -14.20 -13.77
CA ARG A 21 1.82 -13.45 -14.68
C ARG A 21 2.01 -12.01 -14.20
N GLN A 22 0.98 -11.39 -13.65
CA GLN A 22 1.06 -10.08 -12.98
C GLN A 22 1.84 -10.15 -11.66
N MET A 23 1.73 -11.24 -10.89
CA MET A 23 2.54 -11.47 -9.69
C MET A 23 4.02 -11.65 -10.05
N ASN A 24 4.32 -12.43 -11.09
CA ASN A 24 5.69 -12.66 -11.56
C ASN A 24 6.30 -11.40 -12.21
N ASN A 25 5.53 -10.65 -13.01
CA ASN A 25 5.98 -9.36 -13.54
C ASN A 25 6.27 -8.36 -12.41
N ARG A 26 5.54 -8.42 -11.29
CA ARG A 26 5.76 -7.56 -10.11
C ARG A 26 6.95 -7.98 -9.26
N LYS A 27 7.24 -9.28 -9.14
CA LYS A 27 8.48 -9.77 -8.52
C LYS A 27 9.74 -9.18 -9.19
N GLY A 28 9.66 -8.80 -10.47
CA GLY A 28 10.75 -8.14 -11.20
C GLY A 28 10.65 -6.60 -11.32
N ALA A 29 9.45 -6.01 -11.26
CA ALA A 29 9.24 -4.61 -11.64
C ALA A 29 9.23 -3.58 -10.49
N MET A 30 8.93 -4.01 -9.26
CA MET A 30 8.92 -3.12 -8.08
C MET A 30 9.81 -3.75 -7.01
N LYS A 31 11.09 -3.37 -7.00
CA LYS A 31 11.96 -3.68 -5.87
C LYS A 31 11.58 -2.73 -4.74
N TYR A 32 10.80 -3.22 -3.79
CA TYR A 32 10.60 -2.52 -2.53
C TYR A 32 11.94 -2.40 -1.83
N ILE A 33 12.14 -1.27 -1.17
CA ILE A 33 13.25 -1.10 -0.24
C ILE A 33 12.88 -1.84 1.05
N ASP A 34 11.66 -1.63 1.54
CA ASP A 34 11.08 -2.37 2.67
C ASP A 34 9.55 -2.42 2.57
N TYR A 35 8.91 -3.37 3.27
CA TYR A 35 7.48 -3.43 3.45
C TYR A 35 7.11 -4.12 4.77
N LYS A 36 5.97 -3.73 5.35
CA LYS A 36 5.41 -4.35 6.56
C LYS A 36 3.91 -4.60 6.41
N VAL A 37 3.46 -5.68 7.05
CA VAL A 37 2.05 -6.01 7.21
C VAL A 37 1.78 -6.08 8.70
N ILE A 38 0.95 -5.17 9.21
CA ILE A 38 0.75 -4.97 10.65
C ILE A 38 -0.75 -5.11 10.93
N PRO A 39 -1.20 -5.95 11.89
CA PRO A 39 -2.60 -5.99 12.29
C PRO A 39 -3.09 -4.59 12.68
N ILE A 40 -4.32 -4.24 12.31
CA ILE A 40 -4.91 -2.98 12.77
C ILE A 40 -5.22 -3.13 14.26
N GLY A 41 -4.67 -2.21 15.07
CA GLY A 41 -4.97 -2.15 16.49
C GLY A 41 -6.42 -1.72 16.77
N GLU A 42 -6.86 -1.88 18.01
CA GLU A 42 -8.26 -1.66 18.36
C GLU A 42 -8.67 -0.19 18.23
N ASN A 43 -7.83 0.73 18.70
CA ASN A 43 -8.10 2.17 18.58
C ASN A 43 -8.07 2.61 17.12
N ASP A 44 -7.04 2.22 16.36
CA ASP A 44 -6.92 2.53 14.94
C ASP A 44 -8.11 1.97 14.14
N LYS A 45 -8.66 0.81 14.55
CA LYS A 45 -9.85 0.22 13.94
C LYS A 45 -11.12 1.02 14.24
N LEU A 46 -11.28 1.51 15.47
CA LEU A 46 -12.42 2.36 15.83
C LEU A 46 -12.39 3.67 15.02
N ASP A 47 -11.23 4.30 14.91
CA ASP A 47 -11.05 5.52 14.11
C ASP A 47 -11.29 5.23 12.61
N PHE A 48 -10.79 4.11 12.10
CA PHE A 48 -11.03 3.67 10.71
C PHE A 48 -12.52 3.48 10.39
N ILE A 49 -13.32 2.98 11.33
CA ILE A 49 -14.77 2.85 11.20
C ILE A 49 -15.43 4.23 11.26
N LYS A 50 -15.01 5.07 12.22
CA LYS A 50 -15.54 6.43 12.42
C LYS A 50 -15.35 7.31 11.18
N ASP A 51 -14.20 7.21 10.52
CA ASP A 51 -13.88 7.95 9.30
C ASP A 51 -14.57 7.36 8.04
N GLY A 52 -15.38 6.30 8.18
CA GLY A 52 -16.19 5.73 7.10
C GLY A 52 -15.46 4.74 6.19
N TYR A 53 -14.15 4.53 6.36
CA TYR A 53 -13.36 3.62 5.53
C TYR A 53 -13.80 2.16 5.63
N ALA A 54 -14.46 1.77 6.73
CA ALA A 54 -14.97 0.41 6.91
C ALA A 54 -16.01 0.00 5.84
N PHE A 55 -16.73 0.96 5.25
CA PHE A 55 -17.70 0.67 4.17
C PHE A 55 -16.98 0.25 2.88
N ASP A 56 -15.92 0.97 2.53
CA ASP A 56 -15.13 0.69 1.32
C ASP A 56 -14.22 -0.54 1.49
N PHE A 57 -13.80 -0.81 2.74
CA PHE A 57 -12.89 -1.90 3.07
C PHE A 57 -13.39 -2.79 4.22
N PRO A 58 -14.51 -3.51 4.03
CA PRO A 58 -15.19 -4.27 5.10
C PRO A 58 -14.40 -5.47 5.63
N TYR A 59 -13.41 -5.96 4.87
CA TYR A 59 -12.60 -7.12 5.23
C TYR A 59 -11.19 -6.77 5.70
N THR A 60 -10.96 -5.50 6.03
CA THR A 60 -9.65 -5.03 6.46
C THR A 60 -9.32 -5.55 7.84
N THR A 61 -8.13 -6.12 7.96
CA THR A 61 -7.59 -6.61 9.23
C THR A 61 -6.17 -6.12 9.50
N HIS A 62 -5.47 -5.64 8.47
CA HIS A 62 -4.05 -5.26 8.57
C HIS A 62 -3.77 -3.98 7.77
N TRP A 63 -2.83 -3.19 8.26
CA TRP A 63 -2.13 -2.19 7.47
C TRP A 63 -1.09 -2.85 6.59
N PHE A 64 -1.01 -2.43 5.33
CA PHE A 64 0.13 -2.73 4.48
C PHE A 64 0.87 -1.43 4.19
N ILE A 65 2.17 -1.42 4.52
CA ILE A 65 3.06 -0.29 4.34
C ILE A 65 4.15 -0.72 3.38
N GLU A 66 4.36 0.04 2.31
CA GLU A 66 5.48 -0.17 1.39
C GLU A 66 6.34 1.06 1.28
N PHE A 67 7.65 0.83 1.25
CA PHE A 67 8.66 1.84 0.98
C PHE A 67 9.44 1.46 -0.28
N PHE A 68 9.44 2.33 -1.29
CA PHE A 68 10.10 2.05 -2.57
C PHE A 68 10.60 3.33 -3.23
N GLN A 69 11.53 3.16 -4.17
CA GLN A 69 11.93 4.26 -5.05
C GLN A 69 11.11 4.26 -6.33
N GLN A 70 10.39 5.35 -6.59
CA GLN A 70 9.67 5.57 -7.82
C GLN A 70 10.63 5.93 -8.96
N LYS A 71 10.70 5.07 -9.98
CA LYS A 71 11.46 5.31 -11.20
C LYS A 71 10.54 5.84 -12.31
N PRO A 72 11.04 6.71 -13.22
CA PRO A 72 12.42 7.18 -13.35
C PRO A 72 12.77 8.40 -12.46
N TRP A 73 11.77 9.00 -11.81
CA TRP A 73 11.88 10.29 -11.14
C TRP A 73 12.79 10.32 -9.90
N GLY A 74 13.14 9.16 -9.34
CA GLY A 74 14.10 9.03 -8.25
C GLY A 74 13.54 9.31 -6.85
N TYR A 75 12.27 9.69 -6.74
CA TYR A 75 11.58 9.91 -5.46
C TYR A 75 11.50 8.62 -4.66
N TYR A 76 11.68 8.73 -3.36
CA TYR A 76 11.32 7.71 -2.41
C TYR A 76 9.86 7.89 -2.00
N VAL A 77 9.11 6.80 -1.88
CA VAL A 77 7.67 6.82 -1.64
C VAL A 77 7.32 5.80 -0.55
N ILE A 78 6.54 6.25 0.43
CA ILE A 78 5.85 5.39 1.40
C ILE A 78 4.36 5.37 1.02
N GLN A 79 3.78 4.19 0.89
CA GLN A 79 2.33 4.03 0.68
C GLN A 79 1.73 3.18 1.79
N ILE A 80 0.59 3.62 2.30
CA ILE A 80 -0.17 2.95 3.35
C ILE A 80 -1.57 2.69 2.82
N TYR A 81 -2.04 1.45 2.95
CA TYR A 81 -3.40 1.10 2.58
C TYR A 81 -3.93 -0.06 3.43
N PRO A 82 -5.27 -0.13 3.58
CA PRO A 82 -5.93 -1.20 4.30
C PRO A 82 -5.76 -2.52 3.52
N SER A 83 -5.55 -3.61 4.24
CA SER A 83 -5.31 -4.93 3.67
C SER A 83 -5.82 -6.07 4.56
N THR A 84 -5.69 -7.29 4.06
CA THR A 84 -5.89 -8.51 4.86
C THR A 84 -4.56 -9.04 5.40
N SER A 85 -4.59 -10.03 6.28
CA SER A 85 -3.39 -10.78 6.72
C SER A 85 -2.55 -11.36 5.58
N LYS A 86 -3.15 -11.55 4.40
CA LYS A 86 -2.47 -12.03 3.19
C LYS A 86 -1.80 -10.90 2.39
N GLY A 87 -1.87 -9.66 2.89
CA GLY A 87 -1.40 -8.45 2.22
C GLY A 87 -2.40 -7.89 1.20
N ARG A 88 -1.88 -7.20 0.17
CA ARG A 88 -2.60 -6.33 -0.78
C ARG A 88 -4.00 -6.82 -1.22
N ILE A 89 -5.04 -6.09 -0.81
CA ILE A 89 -6.32 -6.02 -1.54
C ILE A 89 -6.10 -5.06 -2.72
N ARG A 90 -6.26 -5.55 -3.96
CA ARG A 90 -6.03 -4.77 -5.19
C ARG A 90 -7.25 -3.91 -5.55
N GLN A 91 -7.57 -2.91 -4.76
CA GLN A 91 -8.27 -1.73 -5.32
C GLN A 91 -7.18 -0.79 -5.84
N ARG A 92 -7.19 -0.53 -7.15
CA ARG A 92 -6.27 0.44 -7.76
C ARG A 92 -6.59 1.82 -7.18
N ASN A 93 -5.56 2.57 -6.81
CA ASN A 93 -5.61 3.99 -6.45
C ASN A 93 -6.24 4.34 -5.09
N PHE A 94 -6.44 3.38 -4.20
CA PHE A 94 -6.87 3.69 -2.84
C PHE A 94 -5.72 3.57 -1.85
N TYR A 95 -5.33 4.73 -1.33
CA TYR A 95 -4.29 4.89 -0.33
C TYR A 95 -4.89 5.67 0.82
N ILE A 96 -4.64 5.23 2.04
CA ILE A 96 -4.89 6.07 3.21
C ILE A 96 -3.86 7.18 3.24
N ARG A 97 -2.63 6.86 2.83
CA ARG A 97 -1.55 7.86 2.77
C ARG A 97 -0.51 7.51 1.72
N ILE A 98 0.00 8.57 1.10
CA ILE A 98 1.21 8.55 0.30
C ILE A 98 2.12 9.63 0.86
N LEU A 99 3.37 9.29 1.12
CA LEU A 99 4.44 10.23 1.43
C LEU A 99 5.52 10.08 0.39
N SER A 100 6.07 11.18 -0.10
CA SER A 100 7.17 11.15 -1.04
C SER A 100 8.26 12.14 -0.65
N ALA A 101 9.50 11.78 -0.93
CA ALA A 101 10.66 12.63 -0.72
C ALA A 101 11.59 12.52 -1.92
N LYS A 102 12.29 13.61 -2.23
CA LYS A 102 13.33 13.61 -3.24
C LYS A 102 14.47 12.66 -2.85
N LYS A 103 15.27 12.27 -3.84
CA LYS A 103 16.32 11.26 -3.67
C LYS A 103 17.35 11.64 -2.59
N GLU A 104 17.63 12.93 -2.46
CA GLU A 104 18.60 13.48 -1.52
C GLU A 104 18.18 13.30 -0.05
N ARG A 105 16.87 13.14 0.20
CA ARG A 105 16.29 12.99 1.55
C ARG A 105 15.93 11.55 1.88
N ARG A 106 16.72 10.60 1.37
CA ARG A 106 16.49 9.15 1.57
C ARG A 106 16.42 8.78 3.05
N ASP A 107 17.34 9.30 3.85
CA ASP A 107 17.47 8.89 5.24
C ASP A 107 16.33 9.49 6.09
N ASP A 108 15.95 10.74 5.81
CA ASP A 108 14.77 11.38 6.41
C ASP A 108 13.49 10.57 6.19
N ILE A 109 13.20 10.21 4.94
CA ILE A 109 11.98 9.46 4.64
C ILE A 109 12.06 8.02 5.18
N PHE A 110 13.25 7.44 5.30
CA PHE A 110 13.40 6.14 5.95
C PHE A 110 13.09 6.22 7.45
N LEU A 111 13.54 7.26 8.14
CA LEU A 111 13.16 7.50 9.55
C LEU A 111 11.65 7.71 9.72
N VAL A 112 11.02 8.42 8.77
CA VAL A 112 9.55 8.56 8.74
C VAL A 112 8.87 7.21 8.57
N TYR A 113 9.39 6.35 7.69
CA TYR A 113 8.88 4.99 7.51
C TYR A 113 8.96 4.17 8.80
N GLU A 114 10.12 4.16 9.47
CA GLU A 114 10.30 3.42 10.73
C GLU A 114 9.37 3.95 11.83
N LYS A 115 9.21 5.27 11.92
CA LYS A 115 8.29 5.91 12.86
C LYS A 115 6.84 5.49 12.62
N ILE A 116 6.39 5.47 11.36
CA ILE A 116 5.04 5.04 10.98
C ILE A 116 4.82 3.58 11.36
N VAL A 117 5.77 2.71 11.03
CA VAL A 117 5.72 1.28 11.38
C VAL A 117 5.59 1.13 12.89
N ASN A 118 6.37 1.87 13.67
CA ASN A 118 6.31 1.84 15.13
C ASN A 118 4.99 2.39 15.69
N ASP A 119 4.48 3.49 15.15
CA ASP A 119 3.19 4.06 15.57
C ASP A 119 2.04 3.06 15.31
N MET A 120 2.04 2.37 14.17
CA MET A 120 1.04 1.34 13.85
C MET A 120 1.15 0.10 14.72
N MET A 121 2.36 -0.36 15.04
CA MET A 121 2.55 -1.48 15.98
C MET A 121 2.03 -1.15 17.39
N ASN A 122 1.96 0.12 17.74
CA ASN A 122 1.52 0.60 19.05
C ASN A 122 0.08 1.16 19.05
N ASP A 123 -0.71 0.91 18.00
CA ASP A 123 -2.12 1.32 17.91
C ASP A 123 -2.34 2.83 18.12
N LYS A 124 -1.47 3.62 17.47
CA LYS A 124 -1.39 5.08 17.58
C LYS A 124 -1.32 5.77 16.22
N TYR A 125 -1.55 5.06 15.13
CA TYR A 125 -1.39 5.63 13.80
C TYR A 125 -2.50 6.63 13.46
N MET A 126 -3.76 6.31 13.78
CA MET A 126 -4.92 7.17 13.49
C MET A 126 -5.10 8.30 14.52
N LYS A 127 -4.56 8.14 15.74
CA LYS A 127 -4.61 9.13 16.83
C LYS A 127 -3.92 10.45 16.50
N LYS A 128 -2.91 10.44 15.62
CA LYS A 128 -2.28 11.68 15.15
C LYS A 128 -3.19 12.27 14.08
N HIS A 129 -4.04 13.20 14.49
CA HIS A 129 -4.91 13.97 13.59
C HIS A 129 -4.18 14.31 12.28
N PHE A 130 -4.88 14.00 11.18
CA PHE A 130 -4.49 14.23 9.80
C PHE A 130 -4.32 15.72 9.47
N THR A 131 -3.29 16.35 10.00
CA THR A 131 -2.80 17.65 9.52
C THR A 131 -1.36 17.48 9.05
N CYS A 132 -1.20 16.90 7.87
CA CYS A 132 -0.11 17.33 7.01
C CYS A 132 -0.78 18.08 5.86
N ASP A 133 -1.07 19.36 6.12
CA ASP A 133 -0.96 20.34 5.05
C ASP A 133 0.42 20.17 4.41
N TYR A 134 0.42 20.15 3.09
CA TYR A 134 1.52 19.67 2.25
C TYR A 134 2.73 20.61 2.16
N ASP A 135 2.90 21.52 3.13
CA ASP A 135 3.92 22.57 3.08
C ASP A 135 5.00 22.49 4.18
N ASP A 136 4.81 21.74 5.28
CA ASP A 136 5.75 21.78 6.43
C ASP A 136 6.84 20.68 6.45
N LEU A 137 7.07 20.02 5.31
CA LEU A 137 8.28 19.19 5.11
C LEU A 137 9.08 19.63 3.89
N LEU A 138 8.98 20.89 3.47
CA LEU A 138 9.88 21.50 2.48
C LEU A 138 11.03 22.24 3.14
#